data_AF-A0A2D6PAJ6-F1
#
_entry.id   AF-A0A2D6PAJ6-F1
#
_cell.length_a   1.000
_cell.length_b   1.000
_cell.length_c   1.000
_cell.angle_alpha   90.00
_cell.angle_beta   90.00
_cell.angle_gamma   90.00
#
_symmetry.space_group_name_H-M   'P 1'
#
loop_
_entity.id
_entity.type
_entity.pdbx_description
1 polymer ?
#
loop_
_entity_poly.entity_id
_entity_poly.type
_entity_poly.pdbx_seq_one_letter_code
_entity_poly.pdbx_strand_id
1 'polypeptide(L)'
;PNAGIYETQKINLEFPSNSILVQFDGHRDAEADIRVFYKLFREGTSDGDQVYIPFNTNGSSDKQINPNVGYNEFSEYKFTTNNTPLFNGFMIKVVMTSTNQAKAPRFKNFRAIALRSFENE
;
A
#
# COMPACT_ATOMS: atom_id res chain seq x y z
N PRO A 1 -13.34 9.12 -16.58
CA PRO A 1 -12.35 8.66 -15.57
C PRO A 1 -12.66 9.23 -14.17
N ASN A 2 -12.45 8.43 -13.13
CA ASN A 2 -12.40 8.85 -11.73
C ASN A 2 -11.05 8.45 -11.10
N ALA A 3 -10.65 9.18 -10.07
CA ALA A 3 -9.45 8.88 -9.30
C ALA A 3 -9.70 9.24 -7.83
N GLY A 4 -9.14 8.43 -6.92
CA GLY A 4 -9.15 8.67 -5.49
C GLY A 4 -7.78 8.33 -4.90
N ILE A 5 -7.29 9.17 -3.99
CA ILE A 5 -6.03 8.95 -3.29
C ILE A 5 -6.33 8.93 -1.80
N TYR A 6 -5.92 7.87 -1.13
CA TYR A 6 -5.88 7.79 0.32
C TYR A 6 -4.42 7.74 0.75
N GLU A 7 -4.01 8.70 1.59
CA GLU A 7 -2.65 8.79 2.11
C GLU A 7 -2.74 8.82 3.64
N THR A 8 -1.98 7.93 4.29
CA THR A 8 -1.90 7.93 5.75
C THR A 8 -1.08 9.11 6.22
N GLN A 9 -1.33 9.58 7.45
CA GLN A 9 -0.34 10.39 8.16
C GLN A 9 0.97 9.60 8.36
N LYS A 10 2.06 10.31 8.68
CA LYS A 10 3.32 9.68 9.09
C LYS A 10 3.10 8.85 10.35
N ILE A 11 3.41 7.57 10.26
CA ILE A 11 3.36 6.62 11.38
C ILE A 11 4.79 6.49 11.90
N ASN A 12 5.04 6.98 13.11
CA ASN A 12 6.32 6.81 13.79
C ASN A 12 6.34 5.47 14.51
N LEU A 13 7.50 4.83 14.52
CA LEU A 13 7.74 3.54 15.14
C LEU A 13 8.62 3.72 16.38
N GLU A 14 8.22 3.08 17.47
CA GLU A 14 9.05 2.99 18.68
C GLU A 14 10.35 2.20 18.41
N PHE A 15 10.27 1.17 17.58
CA PHE A 15 11.40 0.33 17.21
C PHE A 15 11.64 0.36 15.70
N PRO A 16 12.89 0.58 15.24
CA PRO A 16 13.21 0.53 13.82
C PRO A 16 12.85 -0.83 13.20
N SER A 17 12.24 -0.77 12.01
CA SER A 17 11.75 -1.91 11.25
C SER A 17 12.39 -1.96 9.85
N ASN A 18 12.31 -3.11 9.19
CA ASN A 18 12.89 -3.37 7.85
C ASN A 18 11.89 -4.08 6.91
N SER A 19 10.63 -4.21 7.32
CA SER A 19 9.56 -4.77 6.50
C SER A 19 8.23 -4.06 6.74
N ILE A 20 7.39 -4.03 5.70
CA ILE A 20 6.04 -3.50 5.74
C ILE A 20 5.09 -4.50 5.11
N LEU A 21 3.97 -4.72 5.79
CA LEU A 21 2.80 -5.43 5.30
C LEU A 21 1.62 -4.46 5.25
N VAL A 22 1.01 -4.32 4.08
CA VAL A 22 -0.29 -3.62 3.92
C VAL A 22 -1.34 -4.63 3.47
N GLN A 23 -2.50 -4.57 4.12
CA GLN A 23 -3.65 -5.42 3.80
C GLN A 23 -4.95 -4.61 3.84
N PHE A 24 -5.84 -4.89 2.90
CA PHE A 24 -7.21 -4.38 2.91
C PHE A 24 -8.10 -5.24 2.02
N ASP A 25 -9.41 -5.09 2.20
CA ASP A 25 -10.40 -5.65 1.30
C ASP A 25 -10.72 -4.62 0.22
N GLY A 26 -10.40 -4.92 -1.04
CA GLY A 26 -10.61 -4.04 -2.18
C GLY A 26 -11.74 -4.52 -3.08
N HIS A 27 -12.47 -3.57 -3.64
CA HIS A 27 -13.47 -3.79 -4.69
C HIS A 27 -13.08 -2.98 -5.91
N ARG A 28 -12.91 -3.66 -7.04
CA ARG A 28 -12.67 -3.03 -8.34
C ARG A 28 -13.36 -3.78 -9.47
N ASP A 29 -13.83 -3.03 -10.45
CA ASP A 29 -14.27 -3.58 -11.74
C ASP A 29 -13.08 -3.79 -12.70
N ALA A 30 -13.35 -4.38 -13.87
CA ALA A 30 -12.31 -4.69 -14.85
C ALA A 30 -11.58 -3.44 -15.36
N GLU A 31 -12.28 -2.31 -15.45
CA GLU A 31 -11.76 -1.03 -15.90
C GLU A 31 -11.09 -0.20 -14.78
N ALA A 32 -11.01 -0.76 -13.59
CA ALA A 32 -10.49 -0.12 -12.39
C ALA A 32 -9.18 -0.77 -11.91
N ASP A 33 -8.34 0.06 -11.28
CA ASP A 33 -7.03 -0.32 -10.77
C ASP A 33 -6.78 0.28 -9.39
N ILE A 34 -6.06 -0.48 -8.55
CA ILE A 34 -5.67 -0.10 -7.19
C ILE A 34 -4.16 -0.31 -7.06
N ARG A 35 -3.44 0.78 -6.81
CA ARG A 35 -1.99 0.81 -6.65
C ARG A 35 -1.60 1.30 -5.28
N VAL A 36 -0.62 0.65 -4.67
CA VAL A 36 -0.14 1.02 -3.34
C VAL A 36 1.33 1.36 -3.37
N PHE A 37 1.67 2.41 -2.63
CA PHE A 37 3.01 2.93 -2.48
C PHE A 37 3.32 3.11 -0.99
N TYR A 38 4.58 3.03 -0.64
CA TYR A 38 5.06 3.34 0.70
C TYR A 38 6.16 4.40 0.64
N LYS A 39 6.27 5.21 1.69
CA LYS A 39 7.38 6.13 1.92
C LYS A 39 8.00 5.77 3.26
N LEU A 40 9.33 5.66 3.31
CA LEU A 40 10.08 5.29 4.51
C LEU A 40 10.82 6.50 5.07
N PHE A 41 10.76 6.65 6.38
CA PHE A 41 11.46 7.68 7.14
C PHE A 41 12.63 7.05 7.89
N ARG A 42 13.83 7.60 7.69
CA ARG A 42 15.07 7.11 8.31
C ARG A 42 15.74 8.23 9.09
N GLU A 43 16.37 7.87 10.20
CA GLU A 43 17.19 8.82 10.95
C GLU A 43 18.36 9.34 10.11
N GLY A 44 18.66 10.63 10.25
CA GLY A 44 19.74 11.29 9.53
C GLY A 44 19.45 11.63 8.06
N THR A 45 18.26 11.30 7.54
CA THR A 45 17.81 11.75 6.20
C THR A 45 16.78 12.86 6.34
N SER A 46 16.81 13.86 5.45
CA SER A 46 15.79 14.89 5.44
C SER A 46 14.46 14.32 4.93
N ASP A 47 13.34 14.74 5.52
CA ASP A 47 12.00 14.26 5.13
C ASP A 47 11.65 14.60 3.66
N GLY A 48 12.35 15.60 3.09
CA GLY A 48 12.22 16.04 1.70
C GLY A 48 12.87 15.11 0.66
N ASP A 49 13.89 14.33 1.05
CA ASP A 49 14.61 13.42 0.15
C ASP A 49 13.90 12.07 -0.03
N GLN A 50 12.93 11.79 0.84
CA GLN A 50 12.24 10.51 0.87
C GLN A 50 11.05 10.53 -0.12
N VAL A 51 11.06 9.58 -1.06
CA VAL A 51 10.06 9.45 -2.12
C VAL A 51 9.11 8.28 -1.88
N TYR A 52 7.94 8.32 -2.52
CA TYR A 52 7.04 7.17 -2.57
C TYR A 52 7.60 6.10 -3.49
N ILE A 53 7.69 4.88 -2.98
CA ILE A 53 8.14 3.70 -3.70
C ILE A 53 6.93 2.79 -3.93
N PRO A 54 6.69 2.34 -5.18
CA PRO A 54 5.63 1.38 -5.47
C PRO A 54 5.94 0.01 -4.83
N PHE A 55 4.94 -0.62 -4.22
CA PHE A 55 5.03 -2.05 -3.90
C PHE A 55 5.18 -2.87 -5.19
N ASN A 56 5.93 -3.98 -5.15
CA ASN A 56 6.11 -4.87 -6.30
C ASN A 56 6.50 -4.13 -7.61
N THR A 57 7.33 -3.09 -7.49
CA THR A 57 7.84 -2.18 -8.55
C THR A 57 6.81 -1.33 -9.32
N ASN A 58 5.53 -1.68 -9.30
CA ASN A 58 4.48 -0.96 -10.05
C ASN A 58 3.22 -0.64 -9.22
N GLY A 59 3.25 -0.90 -7.93
CA GLY A 59 2.17 -0.70 -6.97
C GLY A 59 1.14 -1.82 -6.94
N SER A 60 1.33 -2.91 -7.69
CA SER A 60 0.44 -4.08 -7.68
C SER A 60 0.50 -4.84 -6.36
N SER A 61 -0.56 -5.59 -6.07
CA SER A 61 -0.60 -6.56 -4.97
C SER A 61 0.35 -7.75 -5.21
N ASP A 62 0.75 -8.41 -4.13
CA ASP A 62 1.66 -9.57 -4.14
C ASP A 62 1.12 -10.72 -4.99
N LYS A 63 -0.21 -10.85 -5.05
CA LYS A 63 -0.91 -11.80 -5.91
C LYS A 63 -1.84 -11.05 -6.84
N GLN A 64 -2.03 -11.58 -8.05
CA GLN A 64 -3.03 -11.07 -8.97
C GLN A 64 -4.43 -11.31 -8.38
N ILE A 65 -5.21 -10.24 -8.29
CA ILE A 65 -6.60 -10.28 -7.82
C ILE A 65 -7.51 -10.05 -9.01
N ASN A 66 -8.50 -10.92 -9.19
CA ASN A 66 -9.49 -10.77 -10.26
C ASN A 66 -10.43 -9.59 -9.98
N PRO A 67 -10.98 -8.94 -11.01
CA PRO A 67 -12.04 -7.96 -10.82
C PRO A 67 -13.25 -8.58 -10.11
N ASN A 68 -13.93 -7.79 -9.30
CA ASN A 68 -15.15 -8.19 -8.62
C ASN A 68 -16.35 -8.05 -9.56
N VAL A 69 -17.31 -8.98 -9.45
CA VAL A 69 -18.54 -8.96 -10.26
C VAL A 69 -19.71 -8.47 -9.41
N GLY A 70 -19.77 -8.89 -8.15
CA GLY A 70 -20.81 -8.47 -7.22
C GLY A 70 -20.57 -7.06 -6.67
N TYR A 71 -21.63 -6.25 -6.59
CA TYR A 71 -21.52 -4.89 -6.04
C TYR A 71 -21.00 -4.84 -4.59
N ASN A 72 -21.22 -5.86 -3.77
CA ASN A 72 -20.72 -5.93 -2.39
C ASN A 72 -19.62 -6.99 -2.20
N GLU A 73 -19.03 -7.45 -3.30
CA GLU A 73 -17.92 -8.39 -3.29
C GLU A 73 -16.61 -7.63 -3.12
N PHE A 74 -15.78 -8.07 -2.18
CA PHE A 74 -14.44 -7.54 -1.97
C PHE A 74 -13.45 -8.69 -1.95
N SER A 75 -12.25 -8.45 -2.45
CA SER A 75 -11.15 -9.40 -2.43
C SER A 75 -10.02 -8.86 -1.57
N GLU A 76 -9.28 -9.75 -0.90
CA GLU A 76 -8.13 -9.35 -0.10
C GLU A 76 -6.99 -8.90 -1.02
N TYR A 77 -6.43 -7.72 -0.73
CA TYR A 77 -5.20 -7.24 -1.30
C TYR A 77 -4.12 -7.30 -0.24
N LYS A 78 -2.96 -7.83 -0.62
CA LYS A 78 -1.76 -7.91 0.22
C LYS A 78 -0.59 -7.28 -0.52
N PHE A 79 0.18 -6.48 0.20
CA PHE A 79 1.40 -5.84 -0.29
C PHE A 79 2.50 -6.03 0.75
N THR A 80 3.60 -6.65 0.34
CA THR A 80 4.71 -6.95 1.25
C THR A 80 6.01 -6.38 0.68
N THR A 81 6.78 -5.70 1.51
CA THR A 81 8.18 -5.38 1.23
C THR A 81 9.02 -5.82 2.41
N ASN A 82 10.11 -6.53 2.13
CA ASN A 82 11.04 -7.04 3.13
C ASN A 82 12.45 -6.56 2.80
N ASN A 83 13.36 -6.68 3.77
CA ASN A 83 14.78 -6.36 3.62
C ASN A 83 15.02 -4.92 3.11
N THR A 84 14.17 -3.99 3.53
CA THR A 84 14.42 -2.57 3.28
C THR A 84 15.44 -2.05 4.28
N PRO A 85 16.19 -0.98 3.95
CA PRO A 85 17.03 -0.33 4.96
C PRO A 85 16.17 0.15 6.13
N LEU A 86 16.70 0.00 7.35
CA LEU A 86 15.99 0.30 8.60
C LEU A 86 15.32 1.69 8.56
N PHE A 87 14.08 1.73 9.01
CA PHE A 87 13.25 2.94 9.07
C PHE A 87 12.56 3.04 10.43
N ASN A 88 12.38 4.26 10.91
CA ASN A 88 11.70 4.59 12.16
C ASN A 88 10.33 5.25 11.94
N GLY A 89 9.92 5.40 10.69
CA GLY A 89 8.56 5.78 10.36
C GLY A 89 8.20 5.44 8.92
N PHE A 90 6.91 5.42 8.61
CA PHE A 90 6.44 5.16 7.26
C PHE A 90 5.10 5.85 6.96
N MET A 91 4.79 5.98 5.67
CA MET A 91 3.48 6.38 5.17
C MET A 91 3.05 5.44 4.06
N ILE A 92 1.74 5.20 3.94
CA ILE A 92 1.15 4.41 2.87
C ILE A 92 0.27 5.31 2.01
N LYS A 93 0.36 5.15 0.69
CA LYS A 93 -0.50 5.81 -0.29
C LYS A 93 -1.20 4.75 -1.12
N VAL A 94 -2.52 4.79 -1.13
CA VAL A 94 -3.39 3.98 -1.97
C VAL A 94 -3.96 4.88 -3.07
N VAL A 95 -3.65 4.56 -4.31
CA VAL A 95 -4.14 5.24 -5.50
C VAL A 95 -5.16 4.34 -6.18
N MET A 96 -6.37 4.85 -6.33
CA MET A 96 -7.49 4.18 -6.96
C MET A 96 -7.86 4.92 -8.23
N THR A 97 -7.96 4.22 -9.35
CA THR A 97 -8.36 4.82 -10.64
C THR A 97 -9.36 3.94 -11.36
N SER A 98 -10.26 4.55 -12.13
CA SER A 98 -11.17 3.84 -13.02
C SER A 98 -11.45 4.69 -14.26
N THR A 99 -11.51 4.04 -15.43
CA THR A 99 -11.94 4.75 -16.65
C THR A 99 -13.46 4.97 -16.68
N ASN A 100 -14.22 4.15 -15.93
CA ASN A 100 -15.67 4.23 -15.80
C ASN A 100 -16.10 5.07 -14.56
N GLN A 101 -16.73 6.22 -14.80
CA GLN A 101 -17.11 7.15 -13.74
C GLN A 101 -18.19 6.63 -12.79
N ALA A 102 -19.06 5.72 -13.24
CA ALA A 102 -20.11 5.14 -12.41
C ALA A 102 -19.58 4.08 -11.44
N LYS A 103 -18.35 3.60 -11.66
CA LYS A 103 -17.77 2.46 -10.94
C LYS A 103 -16.42 2.85 -10.34
N ALA A 104 -16.48 3.57 -9.23
CA ALA A 104 -15.30 3.95 -8.47
C ALA A 104 -14.77 2.74 -7.68
N PRO A 105 -13.44 2.50 -7.65
CA PRO A 105 -12.85 1.50 -6.77
C PRO A 105 -13.13 1.85 -5.31
N ARG A 106 -13.28 0.84 -4.46
CA ARG A 106 -13.55 0.99 -3.02
C ARG A 106 -12.61 0.07 -2.24
N PHE A 107 -12.27 0.44 -1.01
CA PHE A 107 -11.60 -0.48 -0.10
C PHE A 107 -12.08 -0.27 1.34
N LYS A 108 -11.89 -1.28 2.17
CA LYS A 108 -12.25 -1.27 3.60
C LYS A 108 -11.26 -2.14 4.39
N ASN A 109 -11.37 -2.10 5.72
CA ASN A 109 -10.55 -2.92 6.62
C ASN A 109 -9.03 -2.71 6.43
N PHE A 110 -8.62 -1.46 6.18
CA PHE A 110 -7.23 -1.12 5.93
C PHE A 110 -6.35 -1.36 7.16
N ARG A 111 -5.23 -2.05 6.94
CA ARG A 111 -4.20 -2.34 7.93
C ARG A 111 -2.84 -2.13 7.30
N ALA A 112 -1.95 -1.48 8.02
CA ALA A 112 -0.54 -1.37 7.67
C ALA A 112 0.29 -1.70 8.91
N ILE A 113 1.25 -2.60 8.76
CA ILE A 113 2.03 -3.19 9.84
C ILE A 113 3.49 -3.11 9.44
N ALA A 114 4.32 -2.50 10.30
CA ALA A 114 5.76 -2.59 10.18
C ALA A 114 6.26 -3.72 11.08
N LEU A 115 7.16 -4.55 10.56
CA LEU A 115 7.78 -5.62 11.32
C LEU A 115 9.31 -5.50 11.23
N ARG A 116 9.97 -5.88 12.31
CA ARG A 116 11.41 -6.12 12.33
C ARG A 116 11.64 -7.59 12.04
N SER A 117 12.04 -7.93 10.83
CA SER A 117 12.53 -9.27 10.50
C SER A 117 14.03 -9.33 10.85
N PHE A 118 14.42 -10.37 11.57
CA PHE A 118 15.83 -10.73 11.70
C PHE A 118 16.15 -11.66 10.54
N GLU A 119 17.24 -11.40 9.82
CA GLU A 119 17.79 -12.43 8.94
C GLU A 119 18.34 -13.52 9.87
N ASN A 120 17.87 -14.76 9.69
CA ASN A 120 18.55 -15.90 10.29
C ASN A 120 19.87 -16.04 9.52
N GLU A 121 21.00 -15.96 10.23
CA GLU A 121 22.33 -16.32 9.72
C GLU A 121 22.32 -17.72 9.08
#